data_AF-J1I3N2-F1
#
_entry.id   AF-J1I3N2-F1
#
_cell.length_a   1.000
_cell.length_b   1.000
_cell.length_c   1.000
_cell.angle_alpha   90.00
_cell.angle_beta   90.00
_cell.angle_gamma   90.00
#
_symmetry.space_group_name_H-M   'P 1'
#
loop_
_entity.id
_entity.type
_entity.pdbx_description
1 polymer ?
#
loop_
_entity_poly.entity_id
_entity_poly.type
_entity_poly.pdbx_seq_one_letter_code
_entity_poly.pdbx_strand_id
1 'polypeptide(L)' 'MIVSKNIHPERDVYYLGAKVIDILGESSSKEFDYLELYQVLREDNNISINLFSLVVDWLFIIGVVKKGYKGLEKCF' A
#
# COMPACT_ATOMS: atom_id res chain seq x y z
N MET A 1 0.20 14.72 8.81
CA MET A 1 -0.04 13.32 9.24
C MET A 1 -1.55 13.10 9.15
N ILE A 2 -2.02 12.19 8.30
CA ILE A 2 -3.41 11.71 8.31
C ILE A 2 -3.57 10.90 9.59
N VAL A 3 -3.86 11.59 10.70
CA VAL A 3 -4.04 10.93 11.98
C VAL A 3 -5.40 10.26 11.95
N SER A 4 -5.38 8.94 11.79
CA SER A 4 -6.57 8.11 11.89
C SER A 4 -7.20 8.33 13.27
N LYS A 5 -8.50 8.63 13.30
CA LYS A 5 -9.28 8.56 14.56
C LYS A 5 -9.56 7.11 14.97
N ASN A 6 -9.14 6.13 14.15
CA ASN A 6 -9.39 4.74 14.39
C ASN A 6 -8.42 4.22 15.46
N ILE A 7 -8.97 3.69 16.55
CA ILE A 7 -8.23 3.11 17.66
C ILE A 7 -7.68 1.71 17.38
N HIS A 8 -8.00 1.14 16.20
CA HIS A 8 -7.53 -0.15 15.70
C HIS A 8 -6.26 0.03 14.84
N PRO A 9 -5.06 -0.23 15.38
CA PRO A 9 -3.80 0.01 14.67
C PRO A 9 -3.69 -0.79 13.37
N GLU A 10 -4.31 -1.97 13.30
CA GLU A 10 -4.31 -2.86 12.14
C GLU A 10 -5.03 -2.27 10.92
N ARG A 11 -5.86 -1.23 11.12
CA ARG A 11 -6.56 -0.51 10.03
C ARG A 11 -5.98 0.87 9.78
N ASP A 12 -4.91 1.22 10.47
CA ASP A 12 -4.26 2.51 10.32
C ASP A 12 -3.51 2.58 8.98
N VAL A 13 -3.56 3.74 8.32
CA VAL A 13 -2.95 3.95 7.00
C VAL A 13 -1.43 3.75 7.06
N TYR A 14 -0.79 4.09 8.18
CA TYR A 14 0.65 3.91 8.37
C TYR A 14 1.04 2.46 8.57
N TYR A 15 0.25 1.72 9.36
CA TYR A 15 0.48 0.29 9.57
C TYR A 15 0.31 -0.49 8.25
N LEU A 16 -0.80 -0.24 7.54
CA LEU A 16 -1.04 -0.87 6.25
C LEU A 16 -0.03 -0.43 5.19
N GLY A 17 0.41 0.83 5.23
CA GLY A 17 1.47 1.33 4.35
C GLY A 17 2.81 0.65 4.58
N ALA A 18 3.18 0.39 5.84
CA ALA A 18 4.37 -0.41 6.16
C ALA A 18 4.25 -1.84 5.60
N LYS A 19 3.08 -2.48 5.74
CA LYS A 19 2.83 -3.80 5.14
C LYS A 19 2.97 -3.80 3.62
N VAL A 20 2.49 -2.77 2.94
CA VAL A 20 2.70 -2.61 1.49
C VAL A 20 4.18 -2.47 1.16
N ILE A 21 4.94 -1.69 1.94
CA ILE A 21 6.39 -1.54 1.75
C ILE A 21 7.10 -2.89 1.90
N ASP A 22 6.74 -3.70 2.89
CA ASP A 22 7.29 -5.05 3.08
C ASP A 22 7.03 -5.93 1.85
N ILE A 23 5.78 -5.99 1.37
CA ILE A 23 5.38 -6.76 0.18
C ILE A 23 6.18 -6.31 -1.06
N LEU A 24 6.33 -4.99 -1.25
CA LEU A 24 7.10 -4.43 -2.37
C LEU A 24 8.60 -4.72 -2.23
N GLY A 25 9.12 -4.72 -1.00
CA GLY A 25 10.53 -4.97 -0.69
C GLY A 25 10.96 -6.43 -0.91
N GLU A 26 10.09 -7.38 -0.60
CA GLU A 26 10.33 -8.82 -0.79
C GLU A 26 10.36 -9.24 -2.27
N SER A 27 9.69 -8.47 -3.15
CA SER A 27 9.66 -8.74 -4.59
C SER A 27 10.87 -8.16 -5.32
N SER A 28 11.44 -8.95 -6.23
CA SER A 28 12.48 -8.50 -7.17
C SER A 28 11.93 -7.63 -8.31
N SER A 29 10.60 -7.60 -8.51
CA SER A 29 9.98 -6.74 -9.52
C SER A 29 10.02 -5.28 -9.07
N LYS A 30 10.19 -4.36 -10.03
CA LYS A 30 10.00 -2.93 -9.79
C LYS A 30 8.57 -2.47 -10.03
N GLU A 31 7.83 -3.15 -10.91
CA GLU A 31 6.45 -2.82 -11.23
C GLU A 31 5.48 -3.87 -10.68
N PHE A 32 4.33 -3.39 -10.25
CA PHE A 32 3.28 -4.16 -9.59
C PHE A 32 1.92 -3.75 -10.15
N ASP A 33 1.07 -4.75 -10.38
CA ASP A 33 -0.33 -4.51 -10.70
C ASP A 33 -1.07 -4.04 -9.44
N TYR A 34 -1.91 -3.02 -9.61
CA TYR A 34 -2.62 -2.38 -8.51
C TYR A 34 -3.61 -3.34 -7.81
N LEU A 35 -4.31 -4.18 -8.59
CA LEU A 35 -5.31 -5.10 -8.07
C LEU A 35 -4.65 -6.34 -7.47
N GLU A 36 -3.54 -6.83 -8.04
CA GLU A 36 -2.76 -7.90 -7.43
C GLU A 36 -2.22 -7.48 -6.05
N LEU A 37 -1.65 -6.28 -5.95
CA LEU A 37 -1.16 -5.75 -4.67
C LEU A 37 -2.28 -5.59 -3.64
N TYR A 38 -3.46 -5.15 -4.07
CA TYR A 38 -4.65 -5.11 -3.21
C TYR A 38 -5.05 -6.50 -2.71
N GLN A 39 -5.06 -7.50 -3.59
CA GLN A 39 -5.44 -8.87 -3.23
C GLN A 39 -4.51 -9.42 -2.15
N VAL A 40 -3.19 -9.30 -2.34
CA VAL A 40 -2.19 -9.76 -1.36
C VAL A 40 -2.40 -9.09 -0.01
N LEU A 41 -2.54 -7.76 0.02
CA LEU A 41 -2.74 -7.05 1.30
C LEU A 41 -4.07 -7.41 1.98
N ARG A 42 -5.12 -7.66 1.19
CA ARG A 42 -6.45 -8.00 1.68
C ARG A 42 -6.51 -9.40 2.30
N GLU A 43 -5.78 -10.37 1.77
CA GLU A 43 -5.75 -11.74 2.31
C GLU A 43 -5.34 -11.75 3.79
N ASP A 44 -4.38 -10.90 4.16
CA ASP A 44 -3.86 -10.84 5.53
C ASP A 44 -4.63 -9.87 6.45
N ASN A 45 -5.29 -8.84 5.92
CA ASN A 45 -5.82 -7.73 6.73
C ASN A 45 -7.33 -7.47 6.57
N ASN A 46 -8.00 -8.18 5.66
CA ASN A 46 -9.43 -8.04 5.35
C ASN A 46 -9.90 -6.56 5.24
N ILE A 47 -9.22 -5.79 4.40
CA ILE A 47 -9.49 -4.37 4.17
C ILE A 47 -10.38 -4.14 2.95
N SER A 48 -11.00 -2.96 2.90
CA SER A 48 -11.73 -2.50 1.71
C SER A 48 -10.78 -1.89 0.67
N ILE A 49 -11.19 -1.91 -0.60
CA ILE A 49 -10.45 -1.25 -1.68
C ILE A 49 -10.27 0.25 -1.42
N ASN A 50 -11.22 0.91 -0.78
CA ASN A 50 -11.12 2.34 -0.45
C ASN A 50 -9.99 2.61 0.54
N LEU A 51 -9.83 1.76 1.55
CA LEU A 51 -8.74 1.89 2.52
C LEU A 51 -7.39 1.62 1.84
N PHE A 52 -7.33 0.61 0.96
CA PHE A 52 -6.14 0.35 0.15
C PHE A 52 -5.75 1.55 -0.72
N SER A 53 -6.72 2.18 -1.41
CA SER A 53 -6.45 3.38 -2.21
C SER A 53 -5.84 4.50 -1.38
N LEU A 54 -6.35 4.76 -0.17
CA LEU A 54 -5.78 5.76 0.73
C LEU A 54 -4.35 5.44 1.16
N VAL A 55 -4.04 4.16 1.36
CA VAL A 55 -2.67 3.70 1.66
C VAL A 55 -1.74 3.97 0.48
N VAL A 56 -2.16 3.60 -0.74
CA VAL A 56 -1.35 3.85 -1.94
C VAL A 56 -1.18 5.34 -2.22
N ASP A 57 -2.24 6.14 -2.08
CA ASP A 57 -2.18 7.60 -2.22
C ASP A 57 -1.18 8.21 -1.24
N TRP A 58 -1.18 7.74 0.01
CA TRP A 58 -0.21 8.18 1.00
C TRP A 58 1.23 7.81 0.58
N LEU A 59 1.47 6.56 0.16
CA LEU A 59 2.78 6.10 -0.31
C LEU A 59 3.27 6.88 -1.53
N PHE A 60 2.35 7.26 -2.42
CA PHE A 60 2.64 8.10 -3.58
C PHE A 60 3.08 9.50 -3.15
N ILE A 61 2.34 10.13 -2.23
CA ILE A 61 2.66 11.48 -1.72
C ILE A 61 4.04 11.53 -1.04
N ILE A 62 4.44 10.46 -0.34
CA ILE A 62 5.76 10.38 0.31
C ILE A 62 6.87 9.86 -0.60
N GLY A 63 6.59 9.59 -1.87
CA GLY A 63 7.57 9.20 -2.89
C GLY A 63 8.06 7.75 -2.81
N VAL A 64 7.37 6.89 -2.07
CA VAL A 64 7.72 5.46 -1.95
C VAL A 64 7.32 4.68 -3.20
N VAL A 65 6.19 5.07 -3.81
CA VAL A 65 5.71 4.53 -5.09
C VAL A 65 5.42 5.64 -6.08
N LYS A 66 5.48 5.32 -7.36
CA LYS A 66 5.06 6.20 -8.47
C LYS A 66 4.21 5.42 -9.47
N LYS A 67 3.59 6.13 -10.41
CA LYS A 67 2.87 5.50 -11.53
C LYS A 67 3.86 4.78 -12.44
N GLY A 68 3.72 3.46 -12.55
CA GLY A 68 4.45 2.61 -13.50
C GLY A 68 3.64 2.31 -14.75
N TYR A 69 4.18 1.49 -15.66
CA TYR A 69 3.46 1.06 -16.85
C TYR A 69 2.33 0.07 -16.51
N LYS A 70 2.60 -0.88 -15.62
CA LYS A 70 1.63 -1.89 -15.14
C LYS A 70 0.75 -1.43 -13.96
N GLY A 71 0.94 -0.22 -13.45
CA GLY A 71 0.22 0.28 -12.29
C GLY A 71 1.13 1.06 -11.36
N LEU A 72 1.76 0.36 -10.42
CA LEU A 72 2.64 0.95 -9.40
C LEU A 72 4.09 0.54 -9.62
N GLU A 73 5.02 1.49 -9.50
CA GLU A 73 6.46 1.23 -9.50
C GLU A 73 7.05 1.66 -8.15
N LYS A 74 7.84 0.78 -7.51
CA LYS A 74 8.54 1.12 -6.26
C LYS A 74 9.77 1.99 -6.54
N CYS A 75 10.03 2.97 -5.66
CA CYS A 75 11.12 3.93 -5.80
C CYS A 75 12.40 3.56 -5.02
N PHE A 76 12.46 2.33 -4.47
CA PHE A 76 13.55 1.81 -3.66
C PHE A 76 13.95 0.39 -4.09
#